data_AF-A0A2D6A3R9-F1
#
_entry.id   AF-A0A2D6A3R9-F1
#
_cell.length_a   1.000
_cell.length_b   1.000
_cell.length_c   1.000
_cell.angle_alpha   90.00
_cell.angle_beta   90.00
_cell.angle_gamma   90.00
#
_symmetry.space_group_name_H-M   'P 1'
#
loop_
_entity.id
_entity.type
_entity.pdbx_description
1 polymer ?
#
loop_
_entity_poly.entity_id
_entity_poly.type
_entity_poly.pdbx_seq_one_letter_code
_entity_poly.pdbx_strand_id
1 'polypeptide(L)'
;MDADVKREVLQRIDQKQGRTPLLLILMGLAFVMLALFEILGGPVPSWMNPLTRIGLGMLFVYMAAVVFERQRLQSSFRDLLEAHEGFMQTIYGKDYKKHRAAIDILIGTLRTEDAEVRGKVVDQLRRVTGQDLPEDAEQWEKWWRANKAGFSANKAE
;
A
#
# COMPACT_ATOMS: atom_id res chain seq x y z
N MET A 1 2.74 1.52 19.16
CA MET A 1 3.53 2.50 18.39
C MET A 1 2.69 3.75 18.26
N ASP A 2 3.19 4.87 18.79
CA ASP A 2 2.41 6.09 18.94
C ASP A 2 2.03 6.68 17.57
N ALA A 3 0.85 7.30 17.48
CA ALA A 3 0.34 7.86 16.23
C ALA A 3 1.27 8.96 15.69
N ASP A 4 1.94 9.68 16.59
CA ASP A 4 2.84 10.79 16.26
C ASP A 4 4.17 10.28 15.69
N VAL A 5 4.73 9.20 16.24
CA VAL A 5 5.94 8.55 15.69
C VAL A 5 5.69 8.06 14.26
N LYS A 6 4.50 7.51 14.01
CA LYS A 6 4.12 7.07 12.65
C LYS A 6 4.05 8.25 11.68
N ARG A 7 3.52 9.40 12.10
CA ARG A 7 3.45 10.61 11.25
C ARG A 7 4.83 11.17 10.95
N GLU A 8 5.72 11.24 11.94
CA GLU A 8 7.08 11.76 11.72
C GLU A 8 7.87 10.87 10.75
N VAL A 9 7.78 9.55 10.91
CA VAL A 9 8.45 8.60 10.00
C VAL A 9 7.90 8.74 8.58
N LEU A 10 6.58 8.88 8.41
CA LEU A 10 5.96 9.07 7.09
C LEU A 10 6.40 10.39 6.44
N GLN A 11 6.46 11.49 7.20
CA GLN A 11 6.96 12.78 6.69
C GLN A 11 8.42 12.70 6.23
N ARG A 12 9.29 12.01 6.99
CA ARG A 12 10.69 11.85 6.60
C ARG A 12 10.86 10.99 5.34
N ILE A 13 10.04 9.96 5.16
CA ILE A 13 10.05 9.12 3.96
C ILE A 13 9.58 9.93 2.75
N ASP A 14 8.49 10.68 2.89
CA ASP A 14 7.92 11.52 1.84
C ASP A 14 8.90 12.62 1.40
N GLN A 15 9.53 13.30 2.38
CA GLN A 15 10.56 14.31 2.14
C GLN A 15 11.79 13.74 1.41
N LYS A 16 12.18 12.49 1.68
CA LYS A 16 13.27 11.82 0.95
C LYS A 16 12.84 11.38 -0.45
N GLN A 17 11.59 10.96 -0.64
CA GLN A 17 11.09 10.49 -1.93
C GLN A 17 10.93 11.60 -2.96
N GLY A 18 10.61 12.83 -2.56
CA GLY A 18 10.55 13.98 -3.48
C GLY A 18 11.88 14.41 -4.09
N ARG A 19 13.02 14.02 -3.49
CA ARG A 19 14.37 14.44 -3.95
C ARG A 19 14.91 13.60 -5.10
N THR A 20 14.57 12.31 -5.16
CA THR A 20 15.08 11.38 -6.18
C THR A 20 14.75 11.79 -7.62
N PRO A 21 13.50 12.15 -7.99
CA PRO A 21 13.20 12.56 -9.37
C PRO A 21 13.90 13.88 -9.73
N LEU A 22 14.05 14.81 -8.77
CA LEU A 22 14.72 16.09 -8.99
C LEU A 22 16.21 15.88 -9.31
N LEU A 23 16.89 14.96 -8.61
CA LEU A 23 18.28 14.60 -8.90
C LEU A 23 18.44 13.99 -10.31
N LEU A 24 17.50 13.13 -10.73
CA LEU A 24 17.53 12.53 -12.08
C LEU A 24 17.33 13.59 -13.17
N ILE A 25 16.42 14.55 -12.96
CA ILE A 25 16.21 15.67 -13.89
C ILE A 25 17.46 16.55 -13.97
N LEU A 26 18.06 16.92 -12.83
CA LEU A 26 19.28 17.71 -12.79
C LEU A 26 20.43 17.01 -13.50
N MET A 27 20.57 15.70 -13.29
CA MET A 27 21.61 14.91 -13.94
C MET A 27 21.38 14.82 -15.46
N GLY A 28 20.14 14.58 -15.90
CA GLY A 28 19.77 14.62 -17.32
C GLY A 28 20.06 15.98 -17.98
N LEU A 29 19.70 17.08 -17.31
CA LEU A 29 20.01 18.44 -17.75
C LEU A 29 21.52 18.69 -17.86
N ALA A 30 22.31 18.24 -16.88
CA ALA A 30 23.76 18.38 -16.91
C ALA A 30 24.37 17.68 -18.12
N PHE A 31 23.88 16.49 -18.50
CA PHE A 31 24.32 15.77 -19.70
C PHE A 31 23.97 16.51 -21.00
N VAL A 32 22.77 17.10 -21.08
CA VAL A 32 22.35 17.90 -22.26
C VAL A 32 23.20 19.18 -22.37
N MET A 33 23.45 19.86 -21.25
CA MET A 33 24.29 21.06 -21.22
C MET A 33 25.74 20.76 -21.61
N LEU A 34 26.29 19.62 -21.17
CA LEU A 34 27.61 19.14 -21.60
C LEU A 34 27.68 18.92 -23.11
N ALA A 35 26.63 18.35 -23.71
CA ALA A 35 26.56 18.16 -25.16
C ALA A 35 26.46 19.50 -25.92
N LEU A 36 25.73 20.49 -25.39
CA LEU A 36 25.66 21.83 -25.98
C LEU A 36 27.00 22.58 -25.89
N PHE A 37 27.73 22.43 -24.78
CA PHE A 37 29.04 23.05 -24.60
C PHE A 37 30.07 22.55 -25.63
N GLU A 38 29.99 21.27 -26.02
CA GLU A 38 30.80 20.69 -27.10
C GLU A 38 30.55 21.37 -28.45
N ILE A 39 29.28 21.58 -28.79
CA ILE A 39 28.87 22.20 -30.07
C ILE A 39 29.40 23.64 -30.16
N LEU A 40 29.56 24.32 -29.02
CA LEU A 40 30.14 25.66 -28.92
C LEU A 40 31.69 25.67 -28.94
N GLY A 41 32.34 24.53 -29.19
CA GLY A 41 33.80 24.41 -29.26
C GLY A 41 34.48 24.23 -27.91
N GLY A 42 33.72 23.87 -26.86
CA GLY A 42 34.27 23.57 -25.54
C GLY A 42 35.08 22.27 -25.54
N PRO A 43 36.16 22.16 -24.74
CA PRO A 43 36.91 20.92 -24.59
C PRO A 43 36.09 19.90 -23.80
N VAL A 44 35.88 18.73 -24.38
CA VAL A 44 35.10 17.65 -23.75
C VAL A 44 35.84 16.31 -23.89
N PRO A 45 35.62 15.36 -22.98
CA PRO A 45 36.31 14.08 -23.01
C PRO A 45 35.99 13.29 -24.27
N SER A 46 36.99 12.99 -25.09
CA SER A 46 36.85 12.37 -26.41
C SER A 46 36.35 10.91 -26.41
N TRP A 47 36.18 10.30 -25.23
CA TRP A 47 35.75 8.91 -25.09
C TRP A 47 34.24 8.68 -25.34
N MET A 48 33.45 9.74 -25.58
CA MET A 48 32.01 9.64 -25.88
C MET A 48 31.62 10.47 -27.09
N ASN A 49 30.79 9.89 -27.97
CA ASN A 49 30.19 10.59 -29.11
C ASN A 49 29.09 11.57 -28.65
N PRO A 50 28.88 12.70 -29.34
CA PRO A 50 27.84 13.68 -28.98
C PRO A 50 26.43 13.08 -28.97
N LEU A 51 26.11 12.18 -29.92
CA LEU A 51 24.83 11.49 -29.99
C LEU A 51 24.55 10.60 -28.76
N THR A 52 25.55 9.92 -28.21
CA THR A 52 25.35 9.07 -27.04
C THR A 52 25.08 9.89 -25.79
N ARG A 53 25.66 11.09 -25.68
CA ARG A 53 25.38 12.04 -24.58
C ARG A 53 23.94 12.56 -24.62
N ILE A 54 23.45 12.92 -25.81
CA ILE A 54 22.04 13.34 -25.99
C ILE A 54 21.10 12.18 -25.64
N GLY A 55 21.37 10.98 -26.15
CA GLY A 55 20.58 9.78 -25.84
C GLY A 55 20.55 9.47 -24.34
N LEU A 56 21.70 9.58 -23.67
CA LEU A 56 21.79 9.36 -22.22
C LEU A 56 21.03 10.44 -21.43
N GLY A 57 21.11 11.70 -21.84
CA GLY A 57 20.32 12.79 -21.26
C GLY A 57 18.81 12.55 -21.38
N MET A 58 18.33 12.18 -22.57
CA MET A 58 16.92 11.82 -22.79
C MET A 58 16.49 10.62 -21.95
N LEU A 59 17.35 9.60 -21.80
CA LEU A 59 17.08 8.44 -20.96
C LEU A 59 16.88 8.83 -19.49
N PHE A 60 17.69 9.74 -18.95
CA PHE A 60 17.53 10.24 -17.58
C PHE A 60 16.22 11.02 -17.39
N VAL A 61 15.86 11.86 -18.35
CA VAL A 61 14.58 12.59 -18.32
C VAL A 61 13.39 11.61 -18.39
N TYR A 62 13.46 10.60 -19.27
CA TYR A 62 12.45 9.56 -19.37
C TYR A 62 12.30 8.78 -18.04
N MET A 63 13.41 8.34 -17.46
CA MET A 63 13.40 7.65 -16.15
C MET A 63 12.81 8.54 -15.04
N ALA A 64 13.13 9.84 -15.04
CA ALA A 64 12.53 10.77 -14.08
C ALA A 64 11.02 10.88 -14.26
N ALA A 65 10.53 10.93 -15.50
CA ALA A 65 9.09 10.94 -15.81
C ALA A 65 8.40 9.66 -15.30
N VAL A 66 8.98 8.49 -15.55
CA VAL A 66 8.44 7.20 -15.06
C VAL A 66 8.40 7.14 -13.52
N VAL A 67 9.46 7.61 -12.85
CA VAL A 67 9.50 7.67 -11.38
C VAL A 67 8.41 8.62 -10.85
N PHE A 68 8.23 9.76 -11.49
CA PHE A 68 7.21 10.73 -11.12
C PHE A 68 5.79 10.18 -11.28
N GLU A 69 5.50 9.52 -12.40
CA GLU A 69 4.21 8.86 -12.63
C GLU A 69 3.93 7.79 -11.58
N ARG A 70 4.93 6.96 -11.25
CA ARG A 70 4.79 5.94 -10.22
C ARG A 70 4.50 6.56 -8.85
N GLN A 71 5.19 7.64 -8.48
CA GLN A 71 4.93 8.37 -7.24
C GLN A 71 3.51 8.94 -7.20
N ARG A 72 3.09 9.57 -8.30
CA ARG A 72 1.73 10.11 -8.44
C ARG A 72 0.66 9.02 -8.31
N LEU A 73 0.90 7.86 -8.93
CA LEU A 73 -0.02 6.72 -8.87
C LEU A 73 -0.13 6.18 -7.44
N GLN A 74 0.99 6.06 -6.72
CA GLN A 74 1.01 5.62 -5.32
C GLN A 74 0.27 6.58 -4.40
N SER A 75 0.42 7.90 -4.59
CA SER A 75 -0.34 8.91 -3.84
C SER A 75 -1.84 8.74 -4.09
N SER A 76 -2.24 8.67 -5.36
CA SER A 76 -3.65 8.53 -5.74
C SER A 76 -4.28 7.26 -5.17
N PHE A 77 -3.55 6.14 -5.17
CA PHE A 77 -4.01 4.90 -4.59
C PHE A 77 -4.14 4.96 -3.07
N ARG A 78 -3.22 5.65 -2.38
CA ARG A 78 -3.30 5.88 -0.94
C ARG A 78 -4.55 6.71 -0.60
N ASP A 79 -4.80 7.77 -1.34
CA ASP A 79 -5.97 8.63 -1.15
C ASP A 79 -7.27 7.84 -1.37
N LEU A 80 -7.31 6.97 -2.39
CA LEU A 80 -8.44 6.06 -2.61
C LEU A 80 -8.63 5.06 -1.46
N LEU A 81 -7.56 4.48 -0.93
CA LEU A 81 -7.64 3.57 0.21
C LEU A 81 -8.10 4.27 1.48
N GLU A 82 -7.65 5.50 1.72
CA GLU A 82 -8.05 6.30 2.88
C GLU A 82 -9.52 6.73 2.77
N ALA A 83 -9.95 7.18 1.59
CA ALA A 83 -11.35 7.47 1.31
C ALA A 83 -12.24 6.22 1.48
N HIS A 84 -11.79 5.08 0.97
CA HIS A 84 -12.47 3.80 1.16
C HIS A 84 -12.51 3.41 2.64
N GLU A 85 -11.42 3.56 3.40
CA GLU A 85 -11.41 3.29 4.84
C GLU A 85 -12.38 4.20 5.60
N GLY A 86 -12.40 5.50 5.29
CA GLY A 86 -13.34 6.44 5.89
C GLY A 86 -14.80 6.11 5.56
N PHE A 87 -15.06 5.69 4.32
CA PHE A 87 -16.37 5.19 3.90
C PHE A 87 -16.78 3.93 4.68
N MET A 88 -15.90 2.93 4.77
CA MET A 88 -16.16 1.70 5.51
C MET A 88 -16.38 1.97 7.00
N GLN A 89 -15.63 2.89 7.59
CA GLN A 89 -15.82 3.31 8.98
C GLN A 89 -17.18 4.01 9.18
N THR A 90 -17.64 4.79 8.20
CA THR A 90 -18.94 5.48 8.26
C THR A 90 -20.09 4.49 8.19
N ILE A 91 -20.02 3.49 7.30
CA ILE A 91 -21.09 2.50 7.13
C ILE A 91 -21.10 1.47 8.26
N TYR A 92 -19.93 0.95 8.62
CA TYR A 92 -19.82 -0.23 9.49
C TYR A 92 -19.39 0.10 10.92
N GLY A 93 -19.15 1.37 11.23
CA GLY A 93 -18.73 1.85 12.56
C GLY A 93 -17.23 1.75 12.81
N LYS A 94 -16.76 2.45 13.86
CA LYS A 94 -15.33 2.60 14.18
C LYS A 94 -14.61 1.29 14.51
N ASP A 95 -15.35 0.27 14.96
CA ASP A 95 -14.78 -0.99 15.42
C ASP A 95 -14.81 -2.12 14.37
N TYR A 96 -15.24 -1.86 13.13
CA TYR A 96 -15.38 -2.89 12.10
C TYR A 96 -14.07 -3.68 11.84
N LYS A 97 -12.90 -3.02 11.88
CA LYS A 97 -11.59 -3.68 11.73
C LYS A 97 -11.30 -4.63 12.89
N LYS A 98 -11.65 -4.25 14.12
CA LYS A 98 -11.46 -5.08 15.31
C LYS A 98 -12.35 -6.31 15.24
N HIS A 99 -13.61 -6.15 14.82
CA HIS A 99 -14.53 -7.28 14.65
C HIS A 99 -14.05 -8.26 13.57
N ARG A 100 -13.58 -7.75 12.42
CA ARG A 100 -13.01 -8.61 11.36
C ARG A 100 -11.78 -9.38 11.84
N ALA A 101 -10.87 -8.71 12.55
CA ALA A 101 -9.69 -9.36 13.12
C ALA A 101 -10.05 -10.38 14.21
N ALA A 102 -11.05 -10.09 15.04
CA ALA A 102 -11.55 -11.02 16.05
C ALA A 102 -12.12 -12.30 15.40
N ILE A 103 -12.87 -12.17 14.31
CA ILE A 103 -13.39 -13.32 13.55
C ILE A 103 -12.23 -14.15 12.95
N ASP A 104 -11.23 -13.50 12.35
CA ASP A 104 -10.04 -14.21 11.83
C ASP A 104 -9.35 -15.04 12.95
N ILE A 105 -9.22 -14.49 14.16
CA ILE A 105 -8.63 -15.18 15.32
C ILE A 105 -9.52 -16.35 15.79
N LEU A 106 -10.83 -16.14 15.89
CA LEU A 106 -11.78 -17.18 16.29
C LEU A 106 -11.76 -18.36 15.31
N ILE A 107 -11.80 -18.08 14.01
CA ILE A 107 -11.70 -19.12 12.97
C ILE A 107 -10.36 -19.87 13.07
N GLY A 108 -9.25 -19.17 13.33
CA GLY A 108 -7.96 -19.81 13.57
C GLY A 108 -7.96 -20.72 14.80
N THR A 109 -8.73 -20.37 15.83
CA THR A 109 -8.85 -21.12 17.08
C THR A 109 -9.68 -22.41 16.89
N LEU A 110 -10.58 -22.48 15.90
CA LEU A 110 -11.32 -23.70 15.58
C LEU A 110 -10.41 -24.88 15.17
N ARG A 111 -9.16 -24.62 14.78
CA ARG A 111 -8.18 -25.65 14.44
C ARG A 111 -7.55 -26.34 15.66
N THR A 112 -7.89 -25.91 16.88
CA THR A 112 -7.43 -26.57 18.10
C THR A 112 -8.06 -27.95 18.27
N GLU A 113 -7.32 -28.89 18.85
CA GLU A 113 -7.81 -30.25 19.12
C GLU A 113 -8.83 -30.30 20.28
N ASP A 114 -8.85 -29.28 21.13
CA ASP A 114 -9.77 -29.17 22.26
C ASP A 114 -11.22 -28.91 21.83
N ALA A 115 -12.08 -29.91 22.05
CA ALA A 115 -13.50 -29.86 21.69
C ALA A 115 -14.30 -28.82 22.48
N GLU A 116 -13.96 -28.57 23.75
CA GLU A 116 -14.66 -27.58 24.57
C GLU A 116 -14.36 -26.16 24.06
N VAL A 117 -13.12 -25.92 23.67
CA VAL A 117 -12.70 -24.64 23.07
C VAL A 117 -13.39 -24.43 21.73
N ARG A 118 -13.46 -25.45 20.85
CA ARG A 118 -14.15 -25.34 19.55
C ARG A 118 -15.62 -24.98 19.70
N GLY A 119 -16.35 -25.65 20.61
CA GLY A 119 -17.76 -25.35 20.86
C GLY A 119 -17.99 -23.90 21.31
N LYS A 120 -17.18 -23.41 22.27
CA LYS A 120 -17.26 -22.00 22.72
C LYS A 120 -16.95 -21.01 21.59
N VAL A 121 -15.99 -21.32 20.74
CA VAL A 121 -15.61 -20.47 19.60
C VAL A 121 -16.73 -20.42 18.56
N VAL A 122 -17.38 -21.55 18.25
CA VAL A 122 -18.53 -21.58 17.35
C VAL A 122 -19.70 -20.76 17.91
N ASP A 123 -19.99 -20.88 19.20
CA ASP A 123 -21.06 -20.08 19.81
C ASP A 123 -20.76 -18.58 19.76
N GLN A 124 -19.50 -18.18 19.94
CA GLN A 124 -19.09 -16.78 19.74
C GLN A 124 -19.20 -16.34 18.28
N LEU A 125 -18.78 -17.18 17.33
CA LEU A 125 -18.92 -16.90 15.91
C LEU A 125 -20.39 -16.77 15.51
N ARG A 126 -21.27 -17.66 15.99
CA ARG A 126 -22.72 -17.57 15.82
C ARG A 126 -23.28 -16.25 16.33
N ARG A 127 -22.90 -15.85 17.55
CA ARG A 127 -23.36 -14.57 18.14
C ARG A 127 -22.92 -13.35 17.35
N VAL A 128 -21.67 -13.33 16.88
CA VAL A 128 -21.11 -12.17 16.17
C VAL A 128 -21.58 -12.11 14.71
N THR A 129 -21.73 -13.25 14.06
CA THR A 129 -22.02 -13.33 12.61
C THR A 129 -23.50 -13.58 12.29
N GLY A 130 -24.27 -14.06 13.26
CA GLY A 130 -25.64 -14.52 13.05
C GLY A 130 -25.76 -15.80 12.21
N GLN A 131 -24.65 -16.47 11.90
CA GLN A 131 -24.63 -17.66 11.07
C GLN A 131 -24.54 -18.93 11.91
N ASP A 132 -25.31 -19.94 11.54
CA ASP A 132 -25.28 -21.26 12.17
C ASP A 132 -24.53 -22.26 11.27
N LEU A 133 -23.22 -22.35 11.45
CA LEU A 133 -22.34 -23.28 10.75
C LEU A 133 -21.78 -24.32 11.74
N PRO A 134 -21.40 -25.52 11.27
CA PRO A 134 -20.83 -26.56 12.13
C PRO A 134 -19.47 -26.16 12.71
N GLU A 135 -18.96 -26.96 13.67
CA GLU A 135 -17.61 -26.82 14.28
C GLU A 135 -16.45 -27.20 13.33
N ASP A 136 -16.62 -26.91 12.06
CA ASP A 136 -15.63 -27.15 11.02
C ASP A 136 -14.97 -25.83 10.62
N ALA A 137 -13.66 -25.73 10.88
CA ALA A 137 -12.86 -24.57 10.54
C ALA A 137 -12.90 -24.26 9.04
N GLU A 138 -12.94 -25.27 8.16
CA GLU A 138 -12.92 -25.05 6.71
C GLU A 138 -14.20 -24.37 6.21
N GLN A 139 -15.35 -24.75 6.77
CA GLN A 139 -16.64 -24.13 6.45
C GLN A 139 -16.70 -22.68 6.91
N TRP A 140 -16.24 -22.40 8.12
CA TRP A 140 -16.14 -21.04 8.63
C TRP A 140 -15.17 -20.19 7.79
N GLU A 141 -14.02 -20.72 7.38
CA GLU A 141 -13.07 -20.03 6.50
C GLU A 141 -13.67 -19.72 5.13
N LYS A 142 -14.39 -20.69 4.55
CA LYS A 142 -15.03 -20.54 3.25
C LYS A 142 -16.12 -19.46 3.31
N TRP A 143 -16.99 -19.52 4.31
CA TRP A 143 -18.02 -18.52 4.53
C TRP A 143 -17.40 -17.13 4.76
N TRP A 144 -16.38 -17.07 5.61
CA TRP A 144 -15.73 -15.81 5.95
C TRP A 144 -15.06 -15.18 4.72
N ARG A 145 -14.36 -15.97 3.91
CA ARG A 145 -13.75 -15.48 2.66
C ARG A 145 -14.78 -14.87 1.71
N ALA A 146 -15.99 -15.43 1.64
CA ALA A 146 -17.07 -14.91 0.80
C ALA A 146 -17.72 -13.63 1.36
N ASN A 147 -17.78 -13.46 2.69
CA ASN A 147 -18.55 -12.39 3.34
C ASN A 147 -17.68 -11.28 3.95
N LYS A 148 -16.36 -11.47 4.05
CA LYS A 148 -15.41 -10.56 4.71
C LYS A 148 -15.47 -9.12 4.20
N ALA A 149 -15.73 -8.92 2.90
CA ALA A 149 -15.79 -7.59 2.30
C ALA A 149 -16.98 -6.77 2.81
N GLY A 150 -18.16 -7.38 2.93
CA GLY A 150 -19.42 -6.73 3.32
C GLY A 150 -19.75 -6.86 4.81
N PHE A 151 -18.97 -7.61 5.59
CA PHE A 151 -19.29 -7.84 6.99
C PHE A 151 -19.24 -6.55 7.83
N SER A 152 -20.39 -6.24 8.45
CA SER A 152 -20.50 -5.47 9.69
C SER A 152 -20.92 -6.40 10.80
N ALA A 153 -20.31 -6.25 11.98
CA ALA A 153 -20.92 -6.82 13.18
C ALA A 153 -22.28 -6.13 13.34
N ASN A 154 -23.36 -6.88 13.16
CA ASN A 154 -24.69 -6.36 13.45
C ASN A 154 -24.65 -5.80 14.87
N LYS A 155 -25.19 -4.59 15.05
CA LYS A 155 -25.53 -4.09 16.38
C LYS A 155 -26.58 -5.05 16.91
N ALA A 156 -26.15 -6.04 17.68
CA ALA A 156 -27.04 -6.77 18.56
C ALA A 156 -27.51 -5.73 19.60
N GLU A 157 -28.61 -5.05 19.27
CA GLU A 157 -29.45 -4.32 20.23
C GLU A 157 -30.14 -5.30 21.18
#